data_AF-A0A7Z9K953-F1
#
_entry.id   AF-A0A7Z9K953-F1
#
_cell.length_a   1.000
_cell.length_b   1.000
_cell.length_c   1.000
_cell.angle_alpha   90.00
_cell.angle_beta   90.00
_cell.angle_gamma   90.00
#
_symmetry.space_group_name_H-M   'P 1'
#
loop_
_entity.id
_entity.type
_entity.pdbx_description
1 polymer ?
#
loop_
_entity_poly.entity_id
_entity_poly.type
_entity_poly.pdbx_seq_one_letter_code
_entity_poly.pdbx_strand_id
1 'polypeptide(L)'
;MLTRHSGPRRSLDICATEGIFSNPAFLKIKDKMKFDSRRSPVMARNGMVSTTQPLGAMAGIRVLMGGGNAVDAAVATAAALNVVEPLSTGVGGDMFALVRMAHDGQVTALNASGRSAAAASLDELVNQGMDVISDQSPYAITVPGAVSGWQAIIDRYGNMGLADVLKPAIEYAEDGFPVSEIISRHWDFSAYRLEGGPGGPEMLLNGKSPKPGDVFQNPTLAETLRTVAEGGAKAFYNGPIAEKIANFVQEMGGWITTEDMADHYAEWVEPSCTSYRGFDCWQVPPPTQGLNALMALNIAEGFDLADM
;
A
#
# COMPACT_ATOMS: atom_id res chain seq x y z
N MET A 1 -18.25 27.26 36.06
CA MET A 1 -17.15 28.05 35.46
C MET A 1 -15.86 27.27 35.67
N LEU A 2 -15.60 26.28 34.81
CA LEU A 2 -14.35 25.50 34.81
C LEU A 2 -13.77 25.64 33.42
N THR A 3 -12.60 26.26 33.38
CA THR A 3 -11.92 26.77 32.20
C THR A 3 -11.45 25.63 31.31
N ARG A 4 -11.80 25.74 30.02
CA ARG A 4 -11.28 24.91 28.93
C ARG A 4 -9.77 25.07 28.87
N HIS A 5 -9.04 23.96 28.95
CA HIS A 5 -7.69 23.87 28.37
C HIS A 5 -7.82 23.24 26.99
N SER A 6 -8.04 24.10 25.99
CA SER A 6 -7.93 23.76 24.57
C SER A 6 -6.49 23.99 24.13
N GLY A 7 -5.62 23.01 24.35
CA GLY A 7 -4.41 22.87 23.55
C GLY A 7 -4.76 22.38 22.14
N PRO A 8 -3.99 22.73 21.10
CA PRO A 8 -4.23 22.26 19.74
C PRO A 8 -4.15 20.73 19.72
N ARG A 9 -5.28 20.07 19.39
CA ARG A 9 -5.33 18.61 19.22
C ARG A 9 -4.68 18.27 17.90
N ARG A 10 -3.51 17.64 17.95
CA ARG A 10 -2.82 17.06 16.79
C ARG A 10 -3.39 15.65 16.56
N SER A 11 -4.54 15.55 15.91
CA SER A 11 -5.08 14.27 15.43
C SER A 11 -5.14 14.32 13.90
N LEU A 12 -4.22 13.60 13.26
CA LEU A 12 -4.12 13.44 11.81
C LEU A 12 -4.62 12.05 11.47
N ASP A 13 -5.65 11.96 10.63
CA ASP A 13 -6.23 10.69 10.17
C ASP A 13 -5.81 10.46 8.71
N ILE A 14 -5.26 9.28 8.43
CA ILE A 14 -4.86 8.84 7.09
C ILE A 14 -5.51 7.50 6.82
N CYS A 15 -6.22 7.41 5.70
CA CYS A 15 -6.80 6.17 5.21
C CYS A 15 -6.06 5.78 3.92
N ALA A 16 -5.35 4.65 3.96
CA ALA A 16 -4.88 3.94 2.77
C ALA A 16 -5.76 2.70 2.62
N THR A 17 -6.45 2.59 1.49
CA THR A 17 -7.36 1.47 1.21
C THR A 17 -6.78 0.59 0.12
N GLU A 18 -6.59 -0.69 0.42
CA GLU A 18 -6.29 -1.75 -0.56
C GLU A 18 -7.52 -2.64 -0.72
N GLY A 19 -7.78 -3.08 -1.95
CA GLY A 19 -9.00 -3.80 -2.34
C GLY A 19 -9.09 -5.20 -1.69
N ILE A 20 -10.19 -5.45 -0.98
CA ILE A 20 -10.49 -6.78 -0.43
C ILE A 20 -11.10 -7.63 -1.54
N PHE A 21 -10.32 -8.55 -2.12
CA PHE A 21 -10.87 -9.62 -2.96
C PHE A 21 -11.56 -10.67 -2.08
N SER A 22 -12.87 -10.80 -2.20
CA SER A 22 -13.64 -11.83 -1.48
C SER A 22 -13.60 -13.16 -2.26
N ASN A 23 -12.79 -14.12 -1.79
CA ASN A 23 -12.74 -15.49 -2.32
C ASN A 23 -13.45 -16.47 -1.38
N PRO A 24 -14.34 -17.35 -1.87
CA PRO A 24 -15.05 -18.37 -1.07
C PRO A 24 -14.14 -19.32 -0.26
N ALA A 25 -12.84 -19.42 -0.54
CA ALA A 25 -11.89 -20.15 0.32
C ALA A 25 -11.74 -19.55 1.74
N PHE A 26 -12.07 -18.26 1.93
CA PHE A 26 -12.11 -17.62 3.25
C PHE A 26 -13.27 -18.10 4.11
N LEU A 27 -14.39 -18.54 3.50
CA LEU A 27 -15.58 -19.00 4.22
C LEU A 27 -15.37 -20.33 4.98
N LYS A 28 -14.31 -21.09 4.69
CA LYS A 28 -13.99 -22.33 5.43
C LYS A 28 -13.39 -22.11 6.82
N ILE A 29 -13.23 -20.87 7.30
CA ILE A 29 -12.80 -20.57 8.68
C ILE A 29 -13.97 -20.64 9.68
N LYS A 30 -15.23 -20.57 9.21
CA LYS A 30 -16.40 -20.64 10.12
C LYS A 30 -16.46 -21.94 10.93
N ASP A 31 -15.84 -23.03 10.46
CA ASP A 31 -15.92 -24.34 11.14
C ASP A 31 -14.88 -24.57 12.26
N LYS A 32 -14.01 -23.60 12.59
CA LYS A 32 -12.96 -23.80 13.62
C LYS A 32 -13.05 -22.94 14.87
N MET A 33 -13.73 -21.79 14.87
CA MET A 33 -13.89 -21.00 16.09
C MET A 33 -15.14 -21.49 16.85
N LYS A 34 -14.92 -22.27 17.91
CA LYS A 34 -15.99 -22.84 18.76
C LYS A 34 -16.69 -21.81 19.65
N PHE A 35 -16.26 -20.55 19.63
CA PHE A 35 -16.75 -19.51 20.51
C PHE A 35 -16.83 -18.18 19.77
N ASP A 36 -17.83 -17.37 20.13
CA ASP A 36 -17.92 -15.98 19.70
C ASP A 36 -16.76 -15.17 20.27
N SER A 37 -16.15 -14.36 19.42
CA SER A 37 -15.11 -13.41 19.81
C SER A 37 -15.65 -11.99 19.76
N ARG A 38 -15.05 -11.09 20.54
CA ARG A 38 -15.37 -9.65 20.55
C ARG A 38 -14.09 -8.84 20.48
N ARG A 39 -14.14 -7.69 19.81
CA ARG A 39 -13.05 -6.70 19.80
C ARG A 39 -13.58 -5.39 20.34
N SER A 40 -13.15 -5.02 21.54
CA SER A 40 -13.42 -3.68 22.06
C SER A 40 -12.66 -2.64 21.22
N PRO A 41 -13.24 -1.44 21.01
CA PRO A 41 -12.49 -0.34 20.42
C PRO A 41 -11.20 -0.07 21.20
N VAL A 42 -10.09 0.06 20.47
CA VAL A 42 -8.80 0.48 21.05
C VAL A 42 -8.86 1.99 21.24
N MET A 43 -8.40 2.48 22.39
CA MET A 43 -8.42 3.91 22.72
C MET A 43 -6.98 4.42 22.89
N ALA A 44 -6.65 5.53 22.24
CA ALA A 44 -5.34 6.17 22.36
C ALA A 44 -5.47 7.70 22.36
N ARG A 45 -4.53 8.40 23.01
CA ARG A 45 -4.53 9.87 23.09
C ARG A 45 -3.54 10.55 22.15
N ASN A 46 -2.45 9.87 21.81
CA ASN A 46 -1.28 10.48 21.17
C ASN A 46 -0.98 9.93 19.78
N GLY A 47 -1.66 8.86 19.36
CA GLY A 47 -1.49 8.26 18.05
C GLY A 47 -2.08 6.85 18.03
N MET A 48 -2.50 6.42 16.85
CA MET A 48 -3.02 5.08 16.59
C MET A 48 -2.62 4.68 15.18
N VAL A 49 -2.27 3.42 14.99
CA VAL A 49 -2.03 2.82 13.67
C VAL A 49 -2.91 1.59 13.57
N SER A 50 -3.64 1.46 12.48
CA SER A 50 -4.51 0.31 12.19
C SER A 50 -4.21 -0.20 10.79
N THR A 51 -3.85 -1.48 10.70
CA THR A 51 -3.56 -2.16 9.43
C THR A 51 -3.82 -3.67 9.56
N THR A 52 -3.73 -4.41 8.47
CA THR A 52 -4.00 -5.85 8.32
C THR A 52 -2.99 -6.73 9.05
N GLN A 53 -1.75 -6.26 9.21
CA GLN A 53 -0.67 -7.02 9.86
C GLN A 53 -0.10 -6.29 11.09
N PRO A 54 -0.20 -6.89 12.30
CA PRO A 54 0.41 -6.38 13.53
C PRO A 54 1.85 -5.85 13.45
N LEU A 55 2.76 -6.50 12.69
CA LEU A 55 4.14 -6.00 12.53
C LEU A 55 4.19 -4.70 11.71
N GLY A 56 3.31 -4.53 10.72
CA GLY A 56 3.13 -3.27 10.01
C GLY A 56 2.61 -2.18 10.95
N ALA A 57 1.62 -2.49 11.79
CA ALA A 57 1.14 -1.55 12.81
C ALA A 57 2.27 -1.16 13.78
N MET A 58 3.11 -2.11 14.18
CA MET A 58 4.24 -1.88 15.06
C MET A 58 5.29 -0.98 14.42
N ALA A 59 5.56 -1.10 13.11
CA ALA A 59 6.45 -0.18 12.40
C ALA A 59 5.96 1.27 12.49
N GLY A 60 4.69 1.53 12.20
CA GLY A 60 4.09 2.86 12.36
C GLY A 60 4.12 3.35 13.80
N ILE A 61 3.79 2.50 14.78
CA ILE A 61 3.86 2.86 16.20
C ILE A 61 5.28 3.19 16.64
N ARG A 62 6.31 2.46 16.17
CA ARG A 62 7.72 2.77 16.44
C ARG A 62 8.10 4.15 15.93
N VAL A 63 7.64 4.52 14.73
CA VAL A 63 7.85 5.85 14.16
C VAL A 63 7.14 6.94 14.96
N LEU A 64 5.89 6.74 15.36
CA LEU A 64 5.18 7.66 16.26
C LEU A 64 5.90 7.84 17.60
N MET A 65 6.37 6.74 18.21
CA MET A 65 7.14 6.77 19.46
C MET A 65 8.50 7.46 19.28
N GLY A 66 9.08 7.40 18.08
CA GLY A 66 10.29 8.12 17.70
C GLY A 66 10.09 9.62 17.45
N GLY A 67 8.85 10.13 17.55
CA GLY A 67 8.52 11.55 17.32
C GLY A 67 7.96 11.86 15.94
N GLY A 68 7.74 10.84 15.10
CA GLY A 68 7.10 10.96 13.80
C GLY A 68 5.63 11.38 13.94
N ASN A 69 5.08 11.95 12.88
CA ASN A 69 3.65 12.24 12.79
C ASN A 69 2.88 11.10 12.09
N ALA A 70 1.57 11.25 11.87
CA ALA A 70 0.79 10.16 11.29
C ALA A 70 1.13 9.86 9.81
N VAL A 71 1.66 10.84 9.05
CA VAL A 71 2.20 10.62 7.68
C VAL A 71 3.46 9.77 7.74
N ASP A 72 4.40 10.13 8.62
CA ASP A 72 5.64 9.34 8.79
C ASP A 72 5.30 7.90 9.19
N ALA A 73 4.35 7.74 10.12
CA ALA A 73 3.88 6.45 10.57
C ALA A 73 3.13 5.66 9.48
N ALA A 74 2.36 6.32 8.62
CA ALA A 74 1.66 5.69 7.51
C ALA A 74 2.64 5.14 6.47
N VAL A 75 3.68 5.92 6.11
CA VAL A 75 4.73 5.46 5.19
C VAL A 75 5.53 4.31 5.80
N ALA A 76 5.91 4.40 7.08
CA ALA A 76 6.60 3.31 7.76
C ALA A 76 5.75 2.03 7.82
N THR A 77 4.45 2.17 8.05
CA THR A 77 3.49 1.04 8.03
C THR A 77 3.43 0.43 6.64
N ALA A 78 3.19 1.23 5.59
CA ALA A 78 3.10 0.75 4.21
C ALA A 78 4.40 0.08 3.75
N ALA A 79 5.54 0.69 4.04
CA ALA A 79 6.85 0.13 3.75
C ALA A 79 7.06 -1.24 4.41
N ALA A 80 6.68 -1.37 5.68
CA ALA A 80 6.79 -2.64 6.40
C ALA A 80 5.88 -3.71 5.80
N LEU A 81 4.66 -3.37 5.38
CA LEU A 81 3.72 -4.34 4.77
C LEU A 81 4.28 -4.96 3.49
N ASN A 82 5.09 -4.25 2.70
CA ASN A 82 5.79 -4.83 1.54
C ASN A 82 6.69 -6.01 1.90
N VAL A 83 7.10 -6.10 3.17
CA VAL A 83 7.97 -7.15 3.71
C VAL A 83 7.14 -8.20 4.44
N VAL A 84 6.26 -7.77 5.35
CA VAL A 84 5.55 -8.67 6.27
C VAL A 84 4.21 -9.20 5.74
N GLU A 85 3.74 -8.66 4.61
CA GLU A 85 2.52 -9.05 3.89
C GLU A 85 2.73 -8.96 2.35
N PRO A 86 3.74 -9.64 1.78
CA PRO A 86 4.18 -9.43 0.37
C PRO A 86 3.20 -9.96 -0.69
N LEU A 87 2.04 -10.42 -0.25
CA LEU A 87 0.99 -11.07 -1.05
C LEU A 87 -0.11 -10.11 -1.47
N SER A 88 -0.12 -8.94 -0.84
CA SER A 88 -1.14 -7.91 -1.01
C SER A 88 -0.53 -6.58 -1.41
N THR A 89 0.73 -6.35 -1.07
CA THR A 89 1.41 -5.09 -1.33
C THR A 89 2.89 -5.30 -1.63
N GLY A 90 3.51 -4.32 -2.30
CA GLY A 90 4.90 -4.38 -2.71
C GLY A 90 5.41 -3.00 -3.16
N VAL A 91 6.72 -2.81 -3.08
CA VAL A 91 7.42 -1.63 -3.62
C VAL A 91 7.20 -1.46 -5.13
N GLY A 92 6.90 -2.55 -5.83
CA GLY A 92 6.50 -2.55 -7.24
C GLY A 92 5.03 -2.19 -7.51
N GLY A 93 4.26 -1.82 -6.49
CA GLY A 93 2.87 -1.39 -6.62
C GLY A 93 2.70 0.13 -6.66
N ASP A 94 1.47 0.57 -6.38
CA ASP A 94 1.03 1.96 -6.42
C ASP A 94 0.59 2.45 -5.04
N MET A 95 0.40 3.76 -4.89
CA MET A 95 -0.12 4.35 -3.66
C MET A 95 -1.21 5.40 -3.93
N PHE A 96 -2.22 5.40 -3.08
CA PHE A 96 -3.18 6.49 -2.97
C PHE A 96 -3.29 6.92 -1.50
N ALA A 97 -3.50 8.20 -1.24
CA ALA A 97 -3.69 8.68 0.12
C ALA A 97 -4.73 9.80 0.19
N LEU A 98 -5.52 9.77 1.28
CA LEU A 98 -6.23 10.93 1.78
C LEU A 98 -5.58 11.38 3.09
N VAL A 99 -5.25 12.66 3.18
CA VAL A 99 -4.64 13.26 4.37
C VAL A 99 -5.54 14.37 4.87
N ARG A 100 -6.02 14.24 6.11
CA ARG A 100 -6.79 15.31 6.76
C ARG A 100 -5.97 16.02 7.82
N MET A 101 -5.55 17.24 7.55
CA MET A 101 -4.77 18.05 8.48
C MET A 101 -5.62 18.58 9.64
N ALA A 102 -5.16 18.39 10.88
CA ALA A 102 -5.95 18.71 12.07
C ALA A 102 -6.15 20.22 12.30
N HIS A 103 -5.15 21.02 11.90
CA HIS A 103 -5.02 22.42 12.30
C HIS A 103 -5.94 23.35 11.49
N ASP A 104 -6.23 22.99 10.24
CA ASP A 104 -7.09 23.72 9.31
C ASP A 104 -8.29 22.87 8.83
N GLY A 105 -8.29 21.56 9.10
CA GLY A 105 -9.33 20.64 8.65
C GLY A 105 -9.24 20.28 7.17
N GLN A 106 -8.20 20.72 6.46
CA GLN A 106 -8.05 20.49 5.03
C GLN A 106 -7.86 19.00 4.73
N VAL A 107 -8.59 18.51 3.73
CA VAL A 107 -8.41 17.16 3.17
C VAL A 107 -7.69 17.30 1.84
N THR A 108 -6.62 16.55 1.65
CA THR A 108 -5.89 16.46 0.37
C THR A 108 -5.83 15.03 -0.10
N ALA A 109 -5.78 14.84 -1.42
CA ALA A 109 -5.63 13.54 -2.06
C ALA A 109 -4.31 13.47 -2.84
N LEU A 110 -3.63 12.33 -2.72
CA LEU A 110 -2.46 11.97 -3.50
C LEU A 110 -2.81 10.76 -4.37
N ASN A 111 -2.52 10.88 -5.66
CA ASN A 111 -2.55 9.80 -6.62
C ASN A 111 -1.11 9.47 -7.05
N ALA A 112 -0.59 8.34 -6.59
CA ALA A 112 0.67 7.77 -7.05
C ALA A 112 0.39 6.42 -7.73
N SER A 113 -0.59 6.39 -8.64
CA SER A 113 -0.83 5.28 -9.54
C SER A 113 0.16 5.27 -10.68
N GLY A 114 0.61 4.08 -11.04
CA GLY A 114 1.47 3.86 -12.18
C GLY A 114 0.82 4.23 -13.49
N ARG A 115 1.60 4.90 -14.35
CA ARG A 115 1.21 5.15 -15.74
C ARG A 115 1.55 3.92 -16.58
N SER A 116 0.77 3.66 -17.61
CA SER A 116 1.19 2.74 -18.67
C SER A 116 2.44 3.28 -19.35
N ALA A 117 3.28 2.38 -19.86
CA ALA A 117 4.42 2.76 -20.70
C ALA A 117 3.99 3.67 -21.87
N ALA A 118 4.85 4.60 -22.29
CA ALA A 118 4.60 5.46 -23.44
C ALA A 118 4.39 4.67 -24.74
N ALA A 119 5.02 3.50 -24.85
CA ALA A 119 4.87 2.59 -25.98
C ALA A 119 3.61 1.70 -25.93
N ALA A 120 2.80 1.78 -24.86
CA ALA A 120 1.63 0.94 -24.72
C ALA A 120 0.62 1.15 -25.86
N SER A 121 0.24 0.06 -26.52
CA SER A 121 -0.57 0.10 -27.75
C SER A 121 -1.70 -0.93 -27.73
N LEU A 122 -2.95 -0.46 -27.73
CA LEU A 122 -4.12 -1.32 -27.86
C LEU A 122 -4.12 -2.05 -29.22
N ASP A 123 -3.77 -1.34 -30.30
CA ASP A 123 -3.75 -1.92 -31.65
C ASP A 123 -2.72 -3.04 -31.76
N GLU A 124 -1.55 -2.90 -31.12
CA GLU A 124 -0.54 -3.96 -31.07
C GLU A 124 -1.10 -5.23 -30.42
N LEU A 125 -1.74 -5.10 -29.25
CA LEU A 125 -2.32 -6.24 -28.53
C LEU A 125 -3.45 -6.92 -29.32
N VAL A 126 -4.34 -6.11 -29.92
CA VAL A 126 -5.43 -6.62 -30.75
C VAL A 126 -4.90 -7.34 -31.99
N ASN A 127 -3.88 -6.79 -32.65
CA ASN A 127 -3.25 -7.42 -33.81
C ASN A 127 -2.50 -8.72 -33.45
N GLN A 128 -2.04 -8.86 -32.21
CA GLN A 128 -1.51 -10.12 -31.67
C GLN A 128 -2.61 -11.11 -31.25
N GLY A 129 -3.89 -10.75 -31.41
CA GLY A 129 -5.03 -11.60 -31.06
C GLY A 129 -5.32 -11.66 -29.56
N MET A 130 -4.86 -10.68 -28.78
CA MET A 130 -5.17 -10.61 -27.35
C MET A 130 -6.51 -9.90 -27.10
N ASP A 131 -7.47 -10.66 -26.57
CA ASP A 131 -8.76 -10.14 -26.11
C ASP A 131 -8.74 -9.70 -24.63
N VAL A 132 -7.78 -10.21 -23.84
CA VAL A 132 -7.63 -9.92 -22.41
C VAL A 132 -6.14 -9.87 -22.05
N ILE A 133 -5.73 -8.82 -21.33
CA ILE A 133 -4.43 -8.78 -20.67
C ILE A 133 -4.55 -9.56 -19.35
N SER A 134 -3.93 -10.74 -19.28
CA SER A 134 -3.89 -11.51 -18.03
C SER A 134 -3.06 -10.82 -16.95
N ASP A 135 -3.33 -11.09 -15.68
CA ASP A 135 -2.59 -10.52 -14.55
C ASP A 135 -1.15 -11.04 -14.41
N GLN A 136 -0.74 -12.02 -15.23
CA GLN A 136 0.63 -12.51 -15.36
C GLN A 136 1.32 -12.00 -16.63
N SER A 137 0.62 -11.19 -17.43
CA SER A 137 1.17 -10.64 -18.67
C SER A 137 2.20 -9.56 -18.36
N PRO A 138 3.32 -9.48 -19.11
CA PRO A 138 4.23 -8.35 -19.01
C PRO A 138 3.56 -7.02 -19.40
N TYR A 139 2.49 -7.05 -20.21
CA TYR A 139 1.68 -5.89 -20.57
C TYR A 139 0.76 -5.39 -19.44
N ALA A 140 0.61 -6.18 -18.36
CA ALA A 140 -0.13 -5.77 -17.17
C ALA A 140 0.72 -4.88 -16.23
N ILE A 141 2.03 -4.78 -16.47
CA ILE A 141 2.95 -4.03 -15.62
C ILE A 141 2.91 -2.56 -16.02
N THR A 142 2.51 -1.70 -15.08
CA THR A 142 2.64 -0.25 -15.15
C THR A 142 3.89 0.22 -14.39
N VAL A 143 4.28 1.49 -14.55
CA VAL A 143 5.38 2.05 -13.76
C VAL A 143 5.00 2.07 -12.28
N PRO A 144 5.71 1.40 -11.35
CA PRO A 144 5.34 1.40 -9.94
C PRO A 144 5.27 2.80 -9.35
N GLY A 145 4.19 3.16 -8.65
CA GLY A 145 4.05 4.50 -8.05
C GLY A 145 4.22 4.58 -6.53
N ALA A 146 4.32 3.45 -5.80
CA ALA A 146 4.35 3.46 -4.34
C ALA A 146 5.47 4.35 -3.76
N VAL A 147 6.69 4.24 -4.28
CA VAL A 147 7.86 4.99 -3.79
C VAL A 147 7.74 6.49 -4.07
N SER A 148 7.13 6.88 -5.20
CA SER A 148 6.94 8.30 -5.52
C SER A 148 5.91 8.91 -4.57
N GLY A 149 4.87 8.13 -4.23
CA GLY A 149 3.88 8.49 -3.22
C GLY A 149 4.47 8.66 -1.82
N TRP A 150 5.31 7.72 -1.37
CA TRP A 150 6.00 7.82 -0.06
C TRP A 150 6.86 9.07 0.05
N GLN A 151 7.68 9.36 -0.97
CA GLN A 151 8.49 10.57 -0.98
C GLN A 151 7.61 11.82 -0.97
N ALA A 152 6.62 11.90 -1.86
CA ALA A 152 5.80 13.10 -2.02
C ALA A 152 5.01 13.45 -0.75
N ILE A 153 4.44 12.45 -0.06
CA ILE A 153 3.67 12.68 1.17
C ILE A 153 4.60 13.06 2.35
N ILE A 154 5.78 12.46 2.45
CA ILE A 154 6.80 12.81 3.46
C ILE A 154 7.30 14.23 3.24
N ASP A 155 7.64 14.60 2.01
CA ASP A 155 8.14 15.94 1.69
C ASP A 155 7.13 17.03 2.03
N ARG A 156 5.83 16.76 1.84
CA ARG A 156 4.77 17.75 2.08
C ARG A 156 4.33 17.81 3.54
N TYR A 157 4.21 16.66 4.20
CA TYR A 157 3.52 16.56 5.49
C TYR A 157 4.30 15.79 6.56
N GLY A 158 5.37 15.09 6.20
CA GLY A 158 6.23 14.37 7.14
C GLY A 158 7.04 15.32 8.02
N ASN A 159 7.58 14.79 9.10
CA ASN A 159 8.60 15.46 9.91
C ASN A 159 9.87 14.62 10.09
N MET A 160 9.93 13.44 9.46
CA MET A 160 11.09 12.56 9.38
C MET A 160 11.53 12.37 7.93
N GLY A 161 12.79 11.99 7.72
CA GLY A 161 13.29 11.62 6.39
C GLY A 161 12.95 10.17 6.03
N LEU A 162 13.01 9.84 4.74
CA LEU A 162 12.78 8.46 4.26
C LEU A 162 13.67 7.43 4.97
N ALA A 163 14.93 7.78 5.25
CA ALA A 163 15.86 6.91 5.96
C ALA A 163 15.35 6.46 7.34
N ASP A 164 14.70 7.35 8.09
CA ASP A 164 14.17 7.04 9.42
C ASP A 164 12.86 6.24 9.33
N VAL A 165 11.96 6.62 8.42
CA VAL A 165 10.64 5.98 8.30
C VAL A 165 10.71 4.59 7.67
N LEU A 166 11.66 4.34 6.78
CA LEU A 166 11.84 3.02 6.13
C LEU A 166 12.63 2.04 7.00
N LYS A 167 13.32 2.53 8.04
CA LYS A 167 14.18 1.71 8.90
C LYS A 167 13.50 0.44 9.44
N PRO A 168 12.25 0.47 9.97
CA PRO A 168 11.61 -0.76 10.46
C PRO A 168 11.39 -1.81 9.36
N ALA A 169 11.08 -1.37 8.14
CA ALA A 169 10.89 -2.28 7.00
C ALA A 169 12.22 -2.92 6.57
N ILE A 170 13.31 -2.14 6.54
CA ILE A 170 14.67 -2.62 6.27
C ILE A 170 15.07 -3.68 7.32
N GLU A 171 14.88 -3.39 8.61
CA GLU A 171 15.15 -4.33 9.70
C GLU A 171 14.34 -5.63 9.53
N TYR A 172 13.04 -5.56 9.24
CA TYR A 172 12.24 -6.77 9.00
C TYR A 172 12.69 -7.57 7.77
N ALA A 173 13.17 -6.91 6.72
CA ALA A 173 13.62 -7.58 5.51
C ALA A 173 15.01 -8.23 5.71
N GLU A 174 15.90 -7.58 6.46
CA GLU A 174 17.27 -8.03 6.71
C GLU A 174 17.35 -9.05 7.85
N ASP A 175 16.81 -8.72 9.02
CA ASP A 175 16.85 -9.58 10.22
C ASP A 175 15.78 -10.66 10.18
N GLY A 176 14.70 -10.42 9.43
CA GLY A 176 13.59 -11.33 9.24
C GLY A 176 12.49 -11.18 10.28
N PHE A 177 11.39 -11.88 10.04
CA PHE A 177 10.22 -11.87 10.92
C PHE A 177 9.54 -13.24 10.96
N PRO A 178 8.87 -13.60 12.07
CA PRO A 178 8.08 -14.82 12.15
C PRO A 178 6.79 -14.66 11.31
N VAL A 179 6.59 -15.57 10.38
CA VAL A 179 5.41 -15.57 9.50
C VAL A 179 4.15 -15.94 10.29
N SER A 180 3.12 -15.10 10.22
CA SER A 180 1.85 -15.36 10.91
C SER A 180 0.98 -16.39 10.17
N GLU A 181 0.00 -16.98 10.85
CA GLU A 181 -0.86 -18.02 10.27
C GLU A 181 -1.61 -17.55 9.01
N ILE A 182 -2.19 -16.36 9.05
CA ILE A 182 -2.92 -15.79 7.90
C ILE A 182 -1.98 -15.52 6.73
N ILE A 183 -0.81 -14.93 7.02
CA ILE A 183 0.19 -14.62 5.99
C ILE A 183 0.73 -15.89 5.35
N SER A 184 1.10 -16.91 6.13
CA SER A 184 1.55 -18.21 5.61
C SER A 184 0.50 -18.85 4.68
N ARG A 185 -0.79 -18.78 5.06
CA ARG A 185 -1.88 -19.31 4.24
C ARG A 185 -2.04 -18.56 2.91
N HIS A 186 -1.99 -17.22 2.93
CA HIS A 186 -2.02 -16.44 1.70
C HIS A 186 -0.79 -16.76 0.84
N TRP A 187 0.38 -16.88 1.46
CA TRP A 187 1.63 -17.21 0.78
C TRP A 187 1.54 -18.53 0.02
N ASP A 188 1.04 -19.56 0.69
CA ASP A 188 0.82 -20.88 0.10
C ASP A 188 -0.16 -20.82 -1.08
N PHE A 189 -1.25 -20.05 -0.94
CA PHE A 189 -2.25 -19.87 -2.00
C PHE A 189 -1.68 -19.17 -3.26
N SER A 190 -0.77 -18.22 -3.08
CA SER A 190 -0.20 -17.45 -4.19
C SER A 190 1.14 -18.00 -4.70
N ALA A 191 1.69 -19.05 -4.07
CA ALA A 191 3.02 -19.57 -4.40
C ALA A 191 3.18 -19.98 -5.87
N TYR A 192 2.09 -20.42 -6.52
CA TYR A 192 2.09 -20.75 -7.96
C TYR A 192 2.49 -19.56 -8.85
N ARG A 193 2.28 -18.32 -8.39
CA ARG A 193 2.66 -17.10 -9.13
C ARG A 193 4.16 -16.83 -9.12
N LEU A 194 4.90 -17.51 -8.24
CA LEU A 194 6.34 -17.37 -8.09
C LEU A 194 7.10 -18.35 -9.01
N GLU A 195 6.40 -19.27 -9.67
CA GLU A 195 7.01 -20.24 -10.57
C GLU A 195 7.50 -19.56 -11.86
N GLY A 196 8.71 -19.89 -12.31
CA GLY A 196 9.27 -19.45 -13.60
C GLY A 196 9.92 -18.05 -13.62
N GLY A 197 9.65 -17.19 -12.64
CA GLY A 197 10.30 -15.87 -12.52
C GLY A 197 11.64 -15.94 -11.74
N PRO A 198 12.68 -15.16 -12.12
CA PRO A 198 13.99 -15.22 -11.47
C PRO A 198 13.97 -14.77 -10.00
N GLY A 199 13.04 -13.89 -9.61
CA GLY A 199 12.86 -13.47 -8.22
C GLY A 199 11.94 -14.36 -7.38
N GLY A 200 11.25 -15.33 -8.00
CA GLY A 200 10.33 -16.23 -7.30
C GLY A 200 10.96 -17.04 -6.18
N PRO A 201 12.14 -17.66 -6.39
CA PRO A 201 12.86 -18.39 -5.36
C PRO A 201 13.22 -17.56 -4.11
N GLU A 202 13.44 -16.25 -4.24
CA GLU A 202 13.73 -15.35 -3.12
C GLU A 202 12.53 -15.17 -2.18
N MET A 203 11.33 -15.47 -2.68
CA MET A 203 10.07 -15.40 -1.94
C MET A 203 9.68 -16.75 -1.29
N LEU A 204 10.58 -17.73 -1.30
CA LEU A 204 10.33 -19.09 -0.80
C LEU A 204 11.42 -19.54 0.18
N LEU A 205 11.05 -20.35 1.17
CA LEU A 205 12.00 -21.03 2.06
C LEU A 205 12.22 -22.45 1.58
N ASN A 206 13.45 -22.77 1.14
CA ASN A 206 13.81 -24.08 0.59
C ASN A 206 12.87 -24.53 -0.55
N GLY A 207 12.48 -23.58 -1.41
CA GLY A 207 11.58 -23.81 -2.54
C GLY A 207 10.10 -24.00 -2.16
N LYS A 208 9.70 -23.66 -0.93
CA LYS A 208 8.30 -23.76 -0.47
C LYS A 208 7.84 -22.47 0.20
N SER A 209 6.52 -22.26 0.21
CA SER A 209 5.89 -21.19 0.99
C SER A 209 6.28 -21.30 2.48
N PRO A 210 6.62 -20.19 3.15
CA PRO A 210 6.88 -20.19 4.60
C PRO A 210 5.68 -20.71 5.40
N LYS A 211 5.95 -21.46 6.48
CA LYS A 211 4.93 -21.97 7.40
C LYS A 211 4.79 -21.06 8.63
N PRO A 212 3.67 -21.15 9.39
CA PRO A 212 3.48 -20.30 10.55
C PRO A 212 4.62 -20.49 11.56
N GLY A 213 5.24 -19.38 11.97
CA GLY A 213 6.38 -19.36 12.89
C GLY A 213 7.75 -19.48 12.23
N ASP A 214 7.84 -19.84 10.95
CA ASP A 214 9.10 -19.76 10.21
C ASP A 214 9.58 -18.31 10.17
N VAL A 215 10.90 -18.11 10.27
CA VAL A 215 11.50 -16.79 10.10
C VAL A 215 11.82 -16.59 8.63
N PHE A 216 11.19 -15.60 8.00
CA PHE A 216 11.43 -15.22 6.62
C PHE A 216 12.29 -13.96 6.55
N GLN A 217 13.28 -13.96 5.65
CA GLN A 217 14.18 -12.85 5.37
C GLN A 217 14.18 -12.59 3.86
N ASN A 218 14.34 -11.34 3.46
CA ASN A 218 14.52 -10.94 2.06
C ASN A 218 15.61 -9.84 1.96
N PRO A 219 16.90 -10.23 1.97
CA PRO A 219 18.01 -9.28 1.93
C PRO A 219 18.04 -8.41 0.66
N THR A 220 17.57 -8.95 -0.48
CA THR A 220 17.50 -8.19 -1.75
C THR A 220 16.49 -7.04 -1.66
N LEU A 221 15.34 -7.29 -1.03
CA LEU A 221 14.35 -6.25 -0.75
C LEU A 221 14.87 -5.26 0.30
N ALA A 222 15.59 -5.74 1.33
CA ALA A 222 16.24 -4.86 2.30
C ALA A 222 17.19 -3.87 1.61
N GLU A 223 18.00 -4.34 0.66
CA GLU A 223 18.93 -3.50 -0.11
C GLU A 223 18.19 -2.51 -1.02
N THR A 224 17.08 -2.92 -1.62
CA THR A 224 16.21 -2.01 -2.40
C THR A 224 15.67 -0.90 -1.51
N LEU A 225 15.12 -1.24 -0.34
CA LEU A 225 14.60 -0.27 0.62
C LEU A 225 15.71 0.64 1.17
N ARG A 226 16.92 0.12 1.39
CA ARG A 226 18.09 0.89 1.82
C ARG A 226 18.53 1.89 0.75
N THR A 227 18.54 1.48 -0.51
CA THR A 227 18.82 2.37 -1.65
C THR A 227 17.80 3.52 -1.72
N VAL A 228 16.51 3.24 -1.50
CA VAL A 228 15.46 4.26 -1.44
C VAL A 228 15.59 5.16 -0.20
N ALA A 229 15.94 4.59 0.95
CA ALA A 229 16.19 5.34 2.17
C ALA A 229 17.32 6.37 2.01
N GLU A 230 18.39 6.01 1.30
CA GLU A 230 19.57 6.86 1.09
C GLU A 230 19.39 7.87 -0.05
N GLY A 231 18.82 7.43 -1.18
CA GLY A 231 18.73 8.25 -2.40
C GLY A 231 17.33 8.77 -2.73
N GLY A 232 16.35 8.51 -1.87
CA GLY A 232 14.96 8.88 -2.06
C GLY A 232 14.31 8.22 -3.29
N ALA A 233 13.19 8.78 -3.73
CA ALA A 233 12.50 8.30 -4.93
C ALA A 233 13.41 8.25 -6.18
N LYS A 234 14.31 9.23 -6.33
CA LYS A 234 15.23 9.30 -7.48
C LYS A 234 16.08 8.03 -7.63
N ALA A 235 16.49 7.40 -6.54
CA ALA A 235 17.26 6.16 -6.61
C ALA A 235 16.46 4.96 -7.13
N PHE A 236 15.13 4.98 -6.95
CA PHE A 236 14.22 3.99 -7.51
C PHE A 236 13.97 4.21 -9.01
N TYR A 237 13.74 5.47 -9.42
CA TYR A 237 13.26 5.82 -10.77
C TYR A 237 14.34 6.18 -11.80
N ASN A 238 15.55 6.55 -11.39
CA ASN A 238 16.59 7.07 -12.31
C ASN A 238 17.93 6.33 -12.24
N GLY A 239 17.97 5.12 -11.66
CA GLY A 239 19.22 4.41 -11.40
C GLY A 239 19.13 2.90 -11.63
N PRO A 240 20.02 2.12 -11.00
CA PRO A 240 20.12 0.67 -11.24
C PRO A 240 18.83 -0.11 -10.98
N ILE A 241 17.94 0.38 -10.09
CA ILE A 241 16.63 -0.23 -9.86
C ILE A 241 15.74 -0.07 -11.10
N ALA A 242 15.61 1.14 -11.62
CA ALA A 242 14.85 1.43 -12.84
C ALA A 242 15.38 0.63 -14.05
N GLU A 243 16.70 0.57 -14.22
CA GLU A 243 17.34 -0.23 -15.27
C GLU A 243 16.99 -1.72 -15.14
N LYS A 244 17.07 -2.30 -13.94
CA LYS A 244 16.71 -3.69 -13.69
C LYS A 244 15.23 -3.97 -13.99
N ILE A 245 14.34 -3.08 -13.59
CA ILE A 245 12.89 -3.21 -13.85
C ILE A 245 12.64 -3.16 -15.36
N ALA A 246 13.10 -2.12 -16.04
CA ALA A 246 12.88 -1.93 -17.47
C ALA A 246 13.45 -3.10 -18.28
N ASN A 247 14.70 -3.50 -18.01
CA ASN A 247 15.33 -4.62 -18.71
C ASN A 247 14.54 -5.91 -18.52
N PHE A 248 14.13 -6.23 -17.28
CA PHE A 248 13.37 -7.45 -17.02
C PHE A 248 11.99 -7.44 -17.68
N VAL A 249 11.27 -6.32 -17.64
CA VAL A 249 9.97 -6.18 -18.30
C VAL A 249 10.10 -6.34 -19.81
N GLN A 250 11.13 -5.74 -20.42
CA GLN A 250 11.40 -5.83 -21.85
C GLN A 250 11.86 -7.23 -22.29
N GLU A 251 12.67 -7.93 -21.48
CA GLU A 251 13.05 -9.33 -21.71
C GLU A 251 11.82 -10.24 -21.76
N MET A 252 10.80 -9.92 -20.96
CA MET A 252 9.50 -10.60 -20.97
C MET A 252 8.59 -10.17 -22.14
N GLY A 253 8.97 -9.15 -22.91
CA GLY A 253 8.21 -8.61 -24.04
C GLY A 253 7.27 -7.44 -23.70
N GLY A 254 7.36 -6.89 -22.48
CA GLY A 254 6.60 -5.73 -22.04
C GLY A 254 7.21 -4.39 -22.48
N TRP A 255 6.51 -3.29 -22.18
CA TRP A 255 6.80 -1.98 -22.77
C TRP A 255 7.58 -1.00 -21.90
N ILE A 256 7.66 -1.22 -20.59
CA ILE A 256 8.24 -0.24 -19.65
C ILE A 256 9.71 0.01 -19.99
N THR A 257 10.08 1.28 -20.14
CA THR A 257 11.48 1.71 -20.34
C THR A 257 12.04 2.47 -19.13
N THR A 258 13.34 2.76 -19.14
CA THR A 258 13.96 3.64 -18.14
C THR A 258 13.43 5.07 -18.20
N GLU A 259 13.03 5.54 -19.38
CA GLU A 259 12.38 6.84 -19.56
C GLU A 259 10.99 6.85 -18.93
N ASP A 260 10.19 5.80 -19.12
CA ASP A 260 8.89 5.68 -18.44
C ASP A 260 9.03 5.72 -16.91
N MET A 261 10.03 5.01 -16.39
CA MET A 261 10.37 5.04 -14.96
C MET A 261 10.77 6.46 -14.51
N ALA A 262 11.63 7.13 -15.28
CA ALA A 262 12.16 8.46 -14.95
C ALA A 262 11.11 9.57 -15.01
N ASP A 263 10.13 9.46 -15.91
CA ASP A 263 9.06 10.44 -16.11
C ASP A 263 7.91 10.27 -15.11
N HIS A 264 7.93 9.22 -14.30
CA HIS A 264 6.88 8.97 -13.30
C HIS A 264 6.96 9.92 -12.10
N TYR A 265 5.80 10.45 -11.72
CA TYR A 265 5.62 11.28 -10.53
C TYR A 265 4.26 11.02 -9.87
N ALA A 266 4.21 11.25 -8.55
CA ALA A 266 2.97 11.29 -7.78
C ALA A 266 2.25 12.63 -7.97
N GLU A 267 0.94 12.58 -8.15
CA GLU A 267 0.10 13.73 -8.47
C GLU A 267 -0.80 14.09 -7.30
N TRP A 268 -0.78 15.36 -6.90
CA TRP A 268 -1.73 15.90 -5.94
C TRP A 268 -3.01 16.27 -6.66
N VAL A 269 -4.12 15.68 -6.23
CA VAL A 269 -5.43 15.80 -6.89
C VAL A 269 -6.46 16.34 -5.92
N GLU A 270 -7.51 16.98 -6.45
CA GLU A 270 -8.63 17.44 -5.63
C GLU A 270 -9.47 16.22 -5.19
N PRO A 271 -9.68 16.01 -3.87
CA PRO A 271 -10.46 14.88 -3.40
C PRO A 271 -11.94 15.01 -3.80
N SER A 272 -12.57 13.88 -4.13
CA SER A 272 -14.01 13.81 -4.34
C SER A 272 -14.73 13.75 -3.00
N CYS A 273 -15.86 14.44 -2.89
CA CYS A 273 -16.63 14.54 -1.65
C CYS A 273 -18.13 14.47 -1.89
N THR A 274 -18.86 13.89 -0.95
CA THR A 274 -20.31 14.07 -0.80
C THR A 274 -20.68 14.22 0.67
N SER A 275 -21.87 14.77 0.96
CA SER A 275 -22.43 14.74 2.30
C SER A 275 -23.32 13.50 2.46
N TYR A 276 -23.29 12.88 3.63
CA TYR A 276 -24.20 11.81 3.99
C TYR A 276 -24.62 11.97 5.45
N ARG A 277 -25.90 12.32 5.67
CA ARG A 277 -26.48 12.45 7.04
C ARG A 277 -25.67 13.34 7.99
N GLY A 278 -25.14 14.45 7.48
CA GLY A 278 -24.36 15.42 8.25
C GLY A 278 -22.86 15.12 8.36
N PHE A 279 -22.35 14.13 7.63
CA PHE A 279 -20.92 13.82 7.54
C PHE A 279 -20.39 14.05 6.12
N ASP A 280 -19.17 14.58 6.01
CA ASP A 280 -18.47 14.65 4.72
C ASP A 280 -17.73 13.34 4.46
N CYS A 281 -18.03 12.72 3.32
CA CYS A 281 -17.44 11.46 2.89
C CYS A 281 -16.48 11.73 1.73
N TRP A 282 -15.19 11.46 1.97
CA TRP A 282 -14.11 11.78 1.04
C TRP A 282 -13.56 10.53 0.35
N GLN A 283 -13.22 10.68 -0.93
CA GLN A 283 -12.57 9.65 -1.73
C GLN A 283 -11.50 10.30 -2.61
N VAL A 284 -10.45 9.54 -2.93
CA VAL A 284 -9.55 9.93 -4.02
C VAL A 284 -10.36 9.92 -5.32
N PRO A 285 -10.21 10.90 -6.24
CA PRO A 285 -10.92 10.91 -7.51
C PRO A 285 -10.50 9.72 -8.41
N PRO A 286 -11.07 9.61 -9.64
CA PRO A 286 -10.48 8.78 -10.68
C PRO A 286 -8.95 8.99 -10.78
N PRO A 287 -8.15 7.92 -10.95
CA PRO A 287 -8.53 6.61 -11.49
C PRO A 287 -9.09 5.61 -10.47
N THR A 288 -9.24 6.00 -9.19
CA THR A 288 -9.82 5.08 -8.20
C THR A 288 -11.31 4.85 -8.41
N GLN A 289 -11.84 3.77 -7.85
CA GLN A 289 -13.27 3.45 -7.88
C GLN A 289 -14.05 4.10 -6.71
N GLY A 290 -13.43 5.02 -5.95
CA GLY A 290 -14.04 5.67 -4.79
C GLY A 290 -15.34 6.39 -5.11
N LEU A 291 -15.50 6.88 -6.34
CA LEU A 291 -16.75 7.49 -6.83
C LEU A 291 -17.97 6.57 -6.66
N ASN A 292 -17.81 5.25 -6.80
CA ASN A 292 -18.91 4.29 -6.62
C ASN A 292 -19.45 4.33 -5.19
N ALA A 293 -18.58 4.48 -4.19
CA ALA A 293 -18.99 4.60 -2.79
C ALA A 293 -19.76 5.91 -2.55
N LEU A 294 -19.28 7.03 -3.12
CA LEU A 294 -19.96 8.33 -3.00
C LEU A 294 -21.34 8.30 -3.67
N MET A 295 -21.46 7.71 -4.86
CA MET A 295 -22.74 7.54 -5.56
C MET A 295 -23.70 6.65 -4.75
N ALA A 296 -23.21 5.54 -4.18
CA ALA A 296 -24.01 4.65 -3.34
C ALA A 296 -24.55 5.37 -2.10
N LEU A 297 -23.74 6.21 -1.44
CA LEU A 297 -24.18 7.03 -0.31
C LEU A 297 -25.27 8.02 -0.72
N ASN A 298 -25.13 8.68 -1.87
CA ASN A 298 -26.15 9.60 -2.38
C ASN A 298 -27.48 8.91 -2.70
N ILE A 299 -27.44 7.70 -3.26
CA ILE A 299 -28.65 6.89 -3.47
C ILE A 299 -29.27 6.51 -2.11
N ALA A 300 -28.44 6.04 -1.18
CA ALA A 300 -28.85 5.62 0.16
C ALA A 300 -29.42 6.76 1.02
N GLU A 301 -29.04 8.01 0.74
CA GLU A 301 -29.56 9.19 1.44
C GLU A 301 -31.06 9.43 1.17
N GLY A 302 -31.57 8.94 0.04
CA GLY A 302 -33.00 8.98 -0.29
C GLY A 302 -33.89 8.02 0.51
N PHE A 303 -33.31 7.19 1.38
CA PHE A 303 -34.03 6.17 2.17
C PHE A 303 -33.80 6.37 3.66
N ASP A 304 -34.77 5.96 4.49
CA ASP A 304 -34.51 5.79 5.92
C ASP A 304 -34.00 4.38 6.20
N LEU A 305 -32.68 4.22 6.16
CA LEU A 305 -32.06 2.91 6.38
C LEU A 305 -32.19 2.41 7.82
N ALA A 306 -32.49 3.27 8.80
CA ALA A 306 -32.65 2.84 10.18
C ALA A 306 -34.00 2.12 10.39
N ASP A 307 -34.99 2.48 9.57
CA ASP A 307 -36.36 1.96 9.64
C ASP A 307 -36.64 0.81 8.65
N MET A 308 -35.62 0.35 7.90
CA MET A 308 -35.69 -0.79 6.98
C MET A 308 -35.20 -2.09 7.62
#